data_AF-A0A1E7GNS5-F1
#
_entry.id   AF-A0A1E7GNS5-F1
#
_cell.length_a   1.000
_cell.length_b   1.000
_cell.length_c   1.000
_cell.angle_alpha   90.00
_cell.angle_beta   90.00
_cell.angle_gamma   90.00
#
_symmetry.space_group_name_H-M   'P 1'
#
loop_
_entity.id
_entity.type
_entity.pdbx_description
1 polymer ?
#
loop_
_entity_poly.entity_id
_entity_poly.type
_entity_poly.pdbx_seq_one_letter_code
_entity_poly.pdbx_strand_id
1 'polypeptide(L)'
;MHSECEDRVERLIQKGVTIPNPGSVLIGDDVSLDRIAGDGVVIHPGCKIFGEKTLIMSGAKLGYEGPVTVEDCQIGPNVELKGGFFRRSTFLEKANVGPGAQVRDGCVLEEEANGAHTVGLKQTILFPFVTLGSLINLCDCFMAGGASRKNHSEGGSSYIHFNYTPNQDKATPSLIGDVPRGVMLKQSPIFLGGQGGLVGPVRVEYGTVIAAGVICRKDVLDGGSLVLDCTSISERSNYSPGVYWHVRNRVINNMNYVANLIALRHWYLTVRSRFFKGDDAMGLYEGVMDKLDISIRERIERFRVLAEKMPESARRYQAIVKKEANQRLLRQKHELFDRWHDLEAVFSNGLENQGDPSMREPFLEQLNEQTKEKGAGYVAVIQGLDKAWSAKGTEWLQGIMDAINEQAFQIMPSYRHE
;
A
#
# COMPACT_ATOMS: atom_id res chain seq x y z
N MET A 1 17.05 -9.83 -32.93
CA MET A 1 16.54 -10.43 -31.68
C MET A 1 17.55 -11.33 -30.97
N HIS A 2 17.95 -12.52 -31.46
CA HIS A 2 18.86 -13.38 -30.67
C HIS A 2 20.26 -12.77 -30.45
N SER A 3 20.91 -12.26 -31.50
CA SER A 3 22.24 -11.62 -31.36
C SER A 3 22.20 -10.28 -30.60
N GLU A 4 21.06 -9.60 -30.59
CA GLU A 4 20.88 -8.29 -29.93
C GLU A 4 20.64 -8.46 -28.42
N CYS A 5 19.92 -9.51 -28.02
CA CYS A 5 19.81 -9.89 -26.62
C CYS A 5 21.15 -10.39 -26.06
N GLU A 6 21.91 -11.18 -26.83
CA GLU A 6 23.25 -11.64 -26.45
C GLU A 6 24.20 -10.45 -26.19
N ASP A 7 24.23 -9.47 -27.09
CA ASP A 7 25.02 -8.24 -26.93
C ASP A 7 24.66 -7.46 -25.64
N ARG A 8 23.37 -7.35 -25.32
CA ARG A 8 22.90 -6.63 -24.11
C ARG A 8 23.31 -7.32 -22.82
N VAL A 9 23.20 -8.65 -22.77
CA VAL A 9 23.63 -9.45 -21.61
C VAL A 9 25.15 -9.35 -21.43
N GLU A 10 25.93 -9.43 -22.50
CA GLU A 10 27.38 -9.24 -22.46
C GLU A 10 27.77 -7.86 -21.93
N ARG A 11 27.10 -6.80 -22.38
CA ARG A 11 27.32 -5.43 -21.88
C ARG A 11 27.04 -5.28 -20.38
N LEU A 12 26.02 -5.96 -19.85
CA LEU A 12 25.75 -5.97 -18.40
C LEU A 12 26.84 -6.72 -17.63
N ILE A 13 27.33 -7.84 -18.16
CA ILE A 13 28.44 -8.58 -17.56
C ILE A 13 29.71 -7.71 -17.53
N GLN A 14 30.02 -6.99 -18.62
CA GLN A 14 31.12 -6.03 -18.68
C GLN A 14 30.95 -4.88 -17.68
N LYS A 15 29.71 -4.46 -17.41
CA LYS A 15 29.39 -3.47 -16.37
C LYS A 15 29.61 -3.99 -14.94
N GLY A 16 29.70 -5.31 -14.75
CA GLY A 16 29.95 -5.97 -13.46
C GLY A 16 28.82 -6.87 -12.96
N VAL A 17 27.70 -6.96 -13.70
CA VAL A 17 26.56 -7.80 -13.31
C VAL A 17 26.95 -9.27 -13.38
N THR A 18 26.64 -10.03 -12.32
CA THR A 18 26.87 -11.48 -12.31
C THR A 18 25.69 -12.21 -12.95
N ILE A 19 25.93 -12.84 -14.09
CA ILE A 19 24.94 -13.64 -14.81
C ILE A 19 25.52 -15.05 -15.04
N PRO A 20 25.25 -16.02 -14.14
CA PRO A 20 25.92 -17.33 -14.18
C PRO A 20 25.67 -18.15 -15.45
N ASN A 21 24.53 -17.95 -16.11
CA ASN A 21 24.20 -18.58 -17.39
C ASN A 21 23.63 -17.54 -18.37
N PRO A 22 24.50 -16.78 -19.08
CA PRO A 22 24.11 -15.65 -19.93
C PRO A 22 23.04 -16.01 -20.97
N GLY A 23 23.18 -17.15 -21.66
CA GLY A 23 22.27 -17.58 -22.72
C GLY A 23 20.84 -17.95 -22.25
N SER A 24 20.58 -17.90 -20.94
CA SER A 24 19.26 -18.17 -20.35
C SER A 24 18.54 -16.92 -19.83
N VAL A 25 19.17 -15.75 -19.88
CA VAL A 25 18.60 -14.48 -19.42
C VAL A 25 18.15 -13.65 -20.61
N LEU A 26 16.95 -13.08 -20.51
CA LEU A 26 16.39 -12.19 -21.51
C LEU A 26 16.30 -10.77 -20.96
N ILE A 27 16.97 -9.83 -21.63
CA ILE A 27 16.86 -8.39 -21.37
C ILE A 27 16.16 -7.75 -22.56
N GLY A 28 14.94 -7.24 -22.35
CA GLY A 28 14.15 -6.57 -23.38
C GLY A 28 14.85 -5.34 -23.94
N ASP A 29 14.57 -5.03 -25.21
CA ASP A 29 15.18 -3.90 -25.93
C ASP A 29 14.76 -2.54 -25.36
N ASP A 30 13.61 -2.51 -24.69
CA ASP A 30 13.04 -1.35 -23.99
C ASP A 30 13.75 -1.01 -22.68
N VAL A 31 14.53 -1.93 -22.10
CA VAL A 31 15.25 -1.70 -20.85
C VAL A 31 16.47 -0.79 -21.07
N SER A 32 16.62 0.28 -20.31
CA SER A 32 17.88 1.03 -20.32
C SER A 32 18.93 0.32 -19.44
N LEU A 33 20.04 -0.11 -20.04
CA LEU A 33 21.13 -0.78 -19.31
C LEU A 33 21.82 0.16 -18.30
N ASP A 34 21.72 1.48 -18.49
CA ASP A 34 22.26 2.47 -17.55
C ASP A 34 21.53 2.41 -16.21
N ARG A 35 20.26 2.01 -16.21
CA ARG A 35 19.40 1.83 -15.03
C ARG A 35 19.61 0.48 -14.33
N ILE A 36 20.59 -0.32 -14.74
CA ILE A 36 20.98 -1.56 -14.05
C ILE A 36 22.38 -1.35 -13.49
N ALA A 37 22.50 -1.31 -12.17
CA ALA A 37 23.80 -1.21 -11.50
C ALA A 37 24.66 -2.44 -11.82
N GLY A 38 25.97 -2.24 -11.96
CA GLY A 38 26.92 -3.34 -12.11
C GLY A 38 27.29 -3.99 -10.77
N ASP A 39 27.45 -3.17 -9.73
CA ASP A 39 27.99 -3.59 -8.45
C ASP A 39 27.04 -4.52 -7.68
N GLY A 40 27.49 -5.75 -7.44
CA GLY A 40 26.79 -6.75 -6.62
C GLY A 40 25.46 -7.26 -7.18
N VAL A 41 25.04 -6.84 -8.39
CA VAL A 41 23.81 -7.32 -9.00
C VAL A 41 23.99 -8.74 -9.52
N VAL A 42 23.04 -9.62 -9.19
CA VAL A 42 23.02 -11.01 -9.65
C VAL A 42 21.70 -11.32 -10.34
N ILE A 43 21.78 -11.78 -11.58
CA ILE A 43 20.61 -12.22 -12.36
C ILE A 43 20.75 -13.72 -12.63
N HIS A 44 19.91 -14.53 -11.99
CA HIS A 44 19.95 -15.98 -12.09
C HIS A 44 19.34 -16.51 -13.40
N PRO A 45 19.63 -17.78 -13.76
CA PRO A 45 19.17 -18.36 -15.00
C PRO A 45 17.64 -18.31 -15.21
N GLY A 46 17.22 -18.08 -16.46
CA GLY A 46 15.81 -18.06 -16.84
C GLY A 46 15.05 -16.75 -16.55
N CYS A 47 15.71 -15.75 -15.97
CA CYS A 47 15.09 -14.45 -15.68
C CYS A 47 14.80 -13.66 -16.96
N LYS A 48 13.73 -12.86 -16.92
CA LYS A 48 13.28 -11.98 -18.00
C LYS A 48 13.06 -10.57 -17.45
N ILE A 49 13.67 -9.57 -18.07
CA ILE A 49 13.63 -8.18 -17.60
C ILE A 49 13.15 -7.29 -18.75
N PHE A 50 12.07 -6.55 -18.50
CA PHE A 50 11.38 -5.71 -19.48
C PHE A 50 11.01 -4.35 -18.89
N GLY A 51 10.59 -3.42 -19.73
CA GLY A 51 10.02 -2.14 -19.34
C GLY A 51 11.03 -1.01 -19.28
N GLU A 52 10.70 0.09 -19.94
CA GLU A 52 11.49 1.33 -20.00
C GLU A 52 11.79 1.94 -18.62
N LYS A 53 10.90 1.70 -17.63
CA LYS A 53 11.06 2.26 -16.29
C LYS A 53 11.88 1.36 -15.37
N THR A 54 12.24 0.16 -15.80
CA THR A 54 12.95 -0.80 -14.94
C THR A 54 14.26 -0.21 -14.42
N LEU A 55 14.47 -0.33 -13.11
CA LEU A 55 15.65 0.11 -12.38
C LEU A 55 16.07 -1.03 -11.45
N ILE A 56 17.35 -1.40 -11.48
CA ILE A 56 17.93 -2.43 -10.62
C ILE A 56 19.18 -1.85 -9.97
N MET A 57 19.11 -1.61 -8.67
CA MET A 57 20.21 -1.01 -7.90
C MET A 57 21.18 -2.06 -7.35
N SER A 58 22.29 -1.58 -6.80
CA SER A 58 23.41 -2.42 -6.36
C SER A 58 23.01 -3.49 -5.34
N GLY A 59 23.67 -4.65 -5.43
CA GLY A 59 23.42 -5.79 -4.54
C GLY A 59 22.11 -6.54 -4.78
N ALA A 60 21.26 -6.11 -5.73
CA ALA A 60 19.99 -6.76 -6.01
C ALA A 60 20.20 -8.19 -6.57
N LYS A 61 19.39 -9.15 -6.11
CA LYS A 61 19.45 -10.55 -6.57
C LYS A 61 18.11 -10.99 -7.11
N LEU A 62 18.12 -11.46 -8.36
CA LEU A 62 16.93 -11.82 -9.10
C LEU A 62 16.96 -13.30 -9.45
N GLY A 63 15.97 -14.04 -8.97
CA GLY A 63 15.65 -15.40 -9.40
C GLY A 63 16.44 -16.54 -8.78
N TYR A 64 16.97 -16.36 -7.56
CA TYR A 64 17.79 -17.39 -6.89
C TYR A 64 17.05 -18.71 -6.64
N GLU A 65 15.77 -18.66 -6.23
CA GLU A 65 14.95 -19.85 -5.93
C GLU A 65 14.06 -20.28 -7.13
N GLY A 66 14.10 -19.53 -8.23
CA GLY A 66 13.36 -19.78 -9.47
C GLY A 66 13.34 -18.54 -10.37
N PRO A 67 13.07 -18.66 -11.68
CA PRO A 67 13.14 -17.52 -12.60
C PRO A 67 12.16 -16.41 -12.20
N VAL A 68 12.59 -15.15 -12.37
CA VAL A 68 11.69 -13.99 -12.26
C VAL A 68 11.38 -13.39 -13.63
N THR A 69 10.18 -12.87 -13.78
CA THR A 69 9.86 -11.87 -14.80
C THR A 69 9.66 -10.53 -14.11
N VAL A 70 10.42 -9.52 -14.54
CA VAL A 70 10.37 -8.15 -14.04
C VAL A 70 9.94 -7.23 -15.18
N GLU A 71 8.92 -6.41 -14.96
CA GLU A 71 8.40 -5.45 -15.95
C GLU A 71 8.10 -4.10 -15.27
N ASP A 72 8.81 -3.03 -15.65
CA ASP A 72 8.65 -1.67 -15.13
C ASP A 72 8.75 -1.55 -13.59
N CYS A 73 9.63 -2.34 -12.97
CA CYS A 73 9.87 -2.29 -11.52
C CYS A 73 11.05 -1.41 -11.14
N GLN A 74 10.97 -0.77 -9.97
CA GLN A 74 12.12 -0.11 -9.35
C GLN A 74 12.59 -0.97 -8.17
N ILE A 75 13.78 -1.53 -8.31
CA ILE A 75 14.35 -2.52 -7.39
C ILE A 75 15.55 -1.86 -6.69
N GLY A 76 15.35 -1.50 -5.43
CA GLY A 76 16.32 -0.79 -4.60
C GLY A 76 17.50 -1.66 -4.15
N PRO A 77 18.43 -1.07 -3.36
CA PRO A 77 19.67 -1.75 -2.99
C PRO A 77 19.43 -3.02 -2.19
N ASN A 78 20.18 -4.08 -2.49
CA ASN A 78 20.12 -5.36 -1.77
C ASN A 78 18.73 -6.02 -1.73
N VAL A 79 17.82 -5.67 -2.66
CA VAL A 79 16.53 -6.34 -2.80
C VAL A 79 16.72 -7.75 -3.34
N GLU A 80 15.98 -8.73 -2.81
CA GLU A 80 15.98 -10.09 -3.33
C GLU A 80 14.59 -10.48 -3.81
N LEU A 81 14.44 -10.69 -5.11
CA LEU A 81 13.22 -11.21 -5.73
C LEU A 81 13.50 -12.65 -6.18
N LYS A 82 13.05 -13.63 -5.40
CA LYS A 82 13.61 -14.98 -5.49
C LYS A 82 12.97 -15.89 -6.54
N GLY A 83 11.78 -15.54 -7.04
CA GLY A 83 11.11 -16.24 -8.13
C GLY A 83 9.66 -15.79 -8.32
N GLY A 84 9.18 -15.72 -9.57
CA GLY A 84 7.80 -15.34 -9.87
C GLY A 84 7.65 -14.15 -10.83
N PHE A 85 6.57 -13.38 -10.68
CA PHE A 85 6.22 -12.28 -11.58
C PHE A 85 6.07 -10.96 -10.82
N PHE A 86 6.79 -9.94 -11.26
CA PHE A 86 6.87 -8.62 -10.66
C PHE A 86 6.62 -7.56 -11.73
N ARG A 87 5.59 -6.75 -11.55
CA ARG A 87 5.20 -5.74 -12.53
C ARG A 87 4.81 -4.42 -11.88
N ARG A 88 5.32 -3.30 -12.43
CA ARG A 88 4.93 -1.92 -12.10
C ARG A 88 4.83 -1.68 -10.60
N SER A 89 5.89 -2.07 -9.89
CA SER A 89 5.99 -2.07 -8.44
C SER A 89 7.38 -1.64 -7.99
N THR A 90 7.46 -1.10 -6.76
CA THR A 90 8.69 -0.55 -6.21
C THR A 90 9.07 -1.29 -4.93
N PHE A 91 10.35 -1.64 -4.82
CA PHE A 91 10.93 -2.38 -3.69
C PHE A 91 12.11 -1.58 -3.16
N LEU A 92 12.06 -1.20 -1.88
CA LEU A 92 13.11 -0.40 -1.26
C LEU A 92 14.15 -1.29 -0.59
N GLU A 93 15.16 -0.65 -0.01
CA GLU A 93 16.38 -1.33 0.46
C GLU A 93 16.07 -2.61 1.25
N LYS A 94 16.68 -3.73 0.85
CA LYS A 94 16.57 -5.05 1.52
C LYS A 94 15.16 -5.64 1.58
N ALA A 95 14.19 -5.13 0.82
CA ALA A 95 12.93 -5.84 0.64
C ALA A 95 13.20 -7.23 0.04
N ASN A 96 12.45 -8.24 0.49
CA ASN A 96 12.68 -9.62 0.11
C ASN A 96 11.35 -10.31 -0.21
N VAL A 97 11.25 -10.96 -1.37
CA VAL A 97 10.07 -11.74 -1.74
C VAL A 97 10.47 -13.12 -2.23
N GLY A 98 9.96 -14.15 -1.57
CA GLY A 98 10.19 -15.56 -1.86
C GLY A 98 9.65 -16.02 -3.23
N PRO A 99 9.89 -17.29 -3.59
CA PRO A 99 9.52 -17.83 -4.88
C PRO A 99 8.00 -17.98 -5.05
N GLY A 100 7.54 -18.03 -6.30
CA GLY A 100 6.12 -18.15 -6.63
C GLY A 100 5.33 -16.86 -6.42
N ALA A 101 6.00 -15.73 -6.23
CA ALA A 101 5.37 -14.45 -6.01
C ALA A 101 4.61 -13.93 -7.26
N GLN A 102 3.54 -13.19 -7.02
CA GLN A 102 2.80 -12.46 -8.04
C GLN A 102 2.53 -11.04 -7.54
N VAL A 103 3.50 -10.15 -7.73
CA VAL A 103 3.40 -8.73 -7.34
C VAL A 103 3.04 -7.91 -8.57
N ARG A 104 1.86 -7.31 -8.55
CA ARG A 104 1.30 -6.56 -9.69
C ARG A 104 1.19 -5.08 -9.35
N ASP A 105 0.77 -4.31 -10.35
CA ASP A 105 0.67 -2.85 -10.39
C ASP A 105 0.38 -2.14 -9.05
N GLY A 106 1.17 -1.11 -8.77
CA GLY A 106 0.93 -0.17 -7.69
C GLY A 106 1.32 -0.70 -6.32
N CYS A 107 2.25 -1.66 -6.24
CA CYS A 107 2.81 -2.09 -4.97
C CYS A 107 4.05 -1.30 -4.58
N VAL A 108 4.17 -1.01 -3.29
CA VAL A 108 5.38 -0.44 -2.67
C VAL A 108 5.73 -1.30 -1.47
N LEU A 109 6.91 -1.91 -1.49
CA LEU A 109 7.47 -2.63 -0.35
C LEU A 109 8.65 -1.81 0.17
N GLU A 110 8.48 -1.21 1.34
CA GLU A 110 9.51 -0.38 1.94
C GLU A 110 10.65 -1.20 2.58
N GLU A 111 11.57 -0.52 3.25
CA GLU A 111 12.84 -1.09 3.71
C GLU A 111 12.63 -2.35 4.55
N GLU A 112 13.32 -3.43 4.18
CA GLU A 112 13.24 -4.72 4.87
C GLU A 112 11.84 -5.35 4.95
N ALA A 113 10.86 -4.90 4.16
CA ALA A 113 9.58 -5.60 4.03
C ALA A 113 9.79 -7.00 3.40
N ASN A 114 9.11 -8.01 3.94
CA ASN A 114 9.34 -9.41 3.59
C ASN A 114 8.06 -10.07 3.07
N GLY A 115 8.21 -10.97 2.11
CA GLY A 115 7.20 -11.95 1.72
C GLY A 115 7.85 -13.33 1.61
N ALA A 116 7.23 -14.35 2.19
CA ALA A 116 7.67 -15.73 2.01
C ALA A 116 7.28 -16.25 0.61
N HIS A 117 7.02 -17.55 0.45
CA HIS A 117 6.68 -18.10 -0.86
C HIS A 117 5.21 -17.88 -1.22
N THR A 118 4.93 -17.71 -2.52
CA THR A 118 3.57 -17.61 -3.07
C THR A 118 2.78 -16.44 -2.46
N VAL A 119 3.39 -15.25 -2.48
CA VAL A 119 2.74 -14.01 -2.06
C VAL A 119 2.18 -13.28 -3.29
N GLY A 120 0.87 -13.03 -3.28
CA GLY A 120 0.13 -12.30 -4.31
C GLY A 120 -0.26 -10.91 -3.83
N LEU A 121 0.19 -9.86 -4.54
CA LEU A 121 -0.08 -8.45 -4.20
C LEU A 121 -0.55 -7.68 -5.44
N LYS A 122 -1.35 -6.64 -5.20
CA LYS A 122 -1.70 -5.62 -6.18
C LYS A 122 -2.19 -4.41 -5.41
N GLN A 123 -1.74 -3.20 -5.77
CA GLN A 123 -2.19 -1.97 -5.12
C GLN A 123 -1.99 -2.03 -3.59
N THR A 124 -0.84 -2.55 -3.18
CA THR A 124 -0.54 -2.83 -1.76
C THR A 124 0.74 -2.14 -1.32
N ILE A 125 0.66 -1.44 -0.20
CA ILE A 125 1.80 -0.73 0.40
C ILE A 125 2.13 -1.42 1.72
N LEU A 126 3.37 -1.94 1.80
CA LEU A 126 3.93 -2.50 3.02
C LEU A 126 5.01 -1.53 3.52
N PHE A 127 4.80 -1.00 4.71
CA PHE A 127 5.81 -0.21 5.41
C PHE A 127 7.02 -1.05 5.80
N PRO A 128 8.10 -0.39 6.28
CA PRO A 128 9.33 -1.10 6.57
C PRO A 128 9.08 -2.27 7.50
N PHE A 129 9.93 -3.29 7.43
CA PHE A 129 9.91 -4.53 8.23
C PHE A 129 8.62 -5.38 8.21
N VAL A 130 7.50 -4.93 7.64
CA VAL A 130 6.26 -5.72 7.54
C VAL A 130 6.54 -7.04 6.83
N THR A 131 6.09 -8.14 7.44
CA THR A 131 6.34 -9.49 6.95
C THR A 131 5.05 -10.18 6.54
N LEU A 132 5.03 -10.76 5.36
CA LEU A 132 3.97 -11.62 4.88
C LEU A 132 4.47 -13.07 4.88
N GLY A 133 3.66 -13.95 5.48
CA GLY A 133 3.86 -15.39 5.45
C GLY A 133 3.67 -15.96 4.05
N SER A 134 3.41 -17.26 3.98
CA SER A 134 3.29 -17.97 2.70
C SER A 134 1.85 -18.04 2.22
N LEU A 135 1.62 -18.25 0.92
CA LEU A 135 0.27 -18.44 0.33
C LEU A 135 -0.66 -17.23 0.59
N ILE A 136 -0.14 -16.02 0.46
CA ILE A 136 -0.86 -14.78 0.77
C ILE A 136 -1.54 -14.24 -0.48
N ASN A 137 -2.74 -13.68 -0.32
CA ASN A 137 -3.33 -12.76 -1.29
C ASN A 137 -3.79 -11.49 -0.58
N LEU A 138 -2.97 -10.45 -0.66
CA LEU A 138 -3.19 -9.18 0.03
C LEU A 138 -3.18 -8.05 -0.99
N CYS A 139 -4.30 -7.85 -1.66
CA CYS A 139 -4.50 -6.78 -2.65
C CYS A 139 -5.25 -5.59 -2.03
N ASP A 140 -5.01 -4.36 -2.48
CA ASP A 140 -5.73 -3.16 -2.01
C ASP A 140 -5.59 -2.89 -0.50
N CYS A 141 -4.38 -3.10 0.04
CA CYS A 141 -4.10 -2.92 1.46
C CYS A 141 -2.96 -1.93 1.70
N PHE A 142 -3.06 -1.23 2.82
CA PHE A 142 -1.93 -0.57 3.45
C PHE A 142 -1.64 -1.30 4.77
N MET A 143 -0.39 -1.66 5.03
CA MET A 143 0.00 -2.29 6.28
C MET A 143 1.26 -1.66 6.86
N ALA A 144 1.19 -1.31 8.13
CA ALA A 144 2.27 -0.71 8.92
C ALA A 144 2.33 -1.30 10.33
N GLY A 145 3.34 -0.85 11.10
CA GLY A 145 3.51 -1.21 12.51
C GLY A 145 4.69 -2.14 12.74
N GLY A 146 5.31 -2.01 13.91
CA GLY A 146 6.62 -2.55 14.22
C GLY A 146 7.70 -1.47 14.28
N ALA A 147 8.90 -1.90 14.65
CA ALA A 147 10.09 -1.06 14.76
C ALA A 147 11.38 -1.76 14.27
N SER A 148 11.33 -3.03 13.84
CA SER A 148 12.50 -3.71 13.26
C SER A 148 12.08 -5.04 12.64
N ARG A 149 12.99 -5.73 11.94
CA ARG A 149 12.76 -7.11 11.49
C ARG A 149 12.40 -8.10 12.60
N LYS A 150 12.79 -7.83 13.86
CA LYS A 150 12.44 -8.69 15.01
C LYS A 150 11.16 -8.26 15.73
N ASN A 151 10.66 -7.06 15.43
CA ASN A 151 9.44 -6.49 15.97
C ASN A 151 8.67 -5.85 14.81
N HIS A 152 7.89 -6.68 14.10
CA HIS A 152 7.22 -6.31 12.86
C HIS A 152 5.75 -6.72 12.88
N SER A 153 4.92 -6.01 12.11
CA SER A 153 3.58 -6.49 11.80
C SER A 153 3.64 -7.66 10.81
N GLU A 154 2.79 -8.65 11.01
CA GLU A 154 2.79 -9.88 10.23
C GLU A 154 1.41 -10.24 9.68
N GLY A 155 1.38 -10.55 8.38
CA GLY A 155 0.29 -11.30 7.77
C GLY A 155 0.63 -12.78 7.75
N GLY A 156 0.11 -13.57 8.68
CA GLY A 156 0.42 -14.98 8.83
C GLY A 156 0.05 -15.81 7.60
N SER A 157 0.66 -16.99 7.41
CA SER A 157 0.47 -17.78 6.19
C SER A 157 -1.00 -18.07 5.85
N SER A 158 -1.35 -18.06 4.56
CA SER A 158 -2.70 -18.27 4.03
C SER A 158 -3.71 -17.18 4.41
N TYR A 159 -3.24 -15.97 4.66
CA TYR A 159 -4.09 -14.80 4.87
C TYR A 159 -4.59 -14.21 3.54
N ILE A 160 -5.90 -13.91 3.48
CA ILE A 160 -6.55 -13.37 2.29
C ILE A 160 -7.28 -12.06 2.61
N HIS A 161 -7.05 -11.02 1.81
CA HIS A 161 -7.96 -9.87 1.77
C HIS A 161 -8.99 -10.03 0.65
N PHE A 162 -10.26 -10.12 1.04
CA PHE A 162 -11.40 -10.21 0.13
C PHE A 162 -11.80 -8.81 -0.33
N ASN A 163 -11.23 -8.39 -1.46
CA ASN A 163 -11.37 -7.05 -2.04
C ASN A 163 -12.35 -6.95 -3.23
N TYR A 164 -13.12 -8.00 -3.49
CA TYR A 164 -14.12 -7.99 -4.57
C TYR A 164 -15.48 -8.44 -4.04
N THR A 165 -16.51 -7.65 -4.31
CA THR A 165 -17.85 -7.89 -3.75
C THR A 165 -18.75 -8.71 -4.69
N PRO A 166 -19.78 -9.39 -4.15
CA PRO A 166 -20.85 -9.96 -4.97
C PRO A 166 -21.58 -8.93 -5.85
N ASN A 167 -21.54 -7.65 -5.49
CA ASN A 167 -22.09 -6.56 -6.31
C ASN A 167 -21.12 -6.07 -7.40
N GLN A 168 -20.04 -6.82 -7.65
CA GLN A 168 -19.05 -6.57 -8.71
C GLN A 168 -18.35 -5.21 -8.57
N ASP A 169 -17.89 -4.87 -7.36
CA ASP A 169 -17.07 -3.68 -7.11
C ASP A 169 -15.85 -3.98 -6.23
N LYS A 170 -14.94 -3.01 -6.15
CA LYS A 170 -13.66 -3.06 -5.41
C LYS A 170 -13.45 -1.85 -4.50
N ALA A 171 -14.53 -1.17 -4.09
CA ALA A 171 -14.45 -0.08 -3.12
C ALA A 171 -14.28 -0.64 -1.70
N THR A 172 -13.26 -1.48 -1.52
CA THR A 172 -13.01 -2.29 -0.34
C THR A 172 -11.54 -2.24 0.12
N PRO A 173 -10.79 -1.12 -0.01
CA PRO A 173 -9.42 -1.09 0.47
C PRO A 173 -9.37 -1.13 2.01
N SER A 174 -8.37 -1.79 2.58
CA SER A 174 -8.25 -1.93 4.04
C SER A 174 -6.97 -1.30 4.59
N LEU A 175 -7.10 -0.58 5.71
CA LEU A 175 -5.99 0.03 6.44
C LEU A 175 -5.62 -0.85 7.64
N ILE A 176 -4.38 -1.33 7.68
CA ILE A 176 -3.83 -2.09 8.80
C ILE A 176 -2.76 -1.18 9.44
N GLY A 177 -3.18 -0.42 10.44
CA GLY A 177 -2.51 0.79 10.91
C GLY A 177 -2.92 2.03 10.11
N ASP A 178 -2.17 3.13 10.28
CA ASP A 178 -2.32 4.38 9.52
C ASP A 178 -0.96 5.03 9.23
N VAL A 179 -0.98 5.98 8.31
CA VAL A 179 0.21 6.70 7.86
C VAL A 179 0.74 7.65 8.92
N PRO A 180 -0.03 8.60 9.50
CA PRO A 180 0.51 9.60 10.43
C PRO A 180 1.36 9.00 11.55
N ARG A 181 0.88 7.92 12.17
CA ARG A 181 1.59 7.22 13.25
C ARG A 181 2.61 6.22 12.72
N GLY A 182 2.31 5.58 11.59
CA GLY A 182 3.12 4.51 11.00
C GLY A 182 4.47 4.98 10.47
N VAL A 183 4.53 6.18 9.88
CA VAL A 183 5.77 6.71 9.28
C VAL A 183 6.85 6.98 10.33
N MET A 184 6.49 7.01 11.62
CA MET A 184 7.42 7.20 12.73
C MET A 184 8.15 5.91 13.14
N LEU A 185 7.76 4.75 12.59
CA LEU A 185 8.43 3.45 12.78
C LEU A 185 8.59 3.02 14.25
N LYS A 186 7.57 3.34 15.06
CA LYS A 186 7.54 3.12 16.53
C LYS A 186 6.24 2.51 17.04
N GLN A 187 5.32 2.16 16.14
CA GLN A 187 4.03 1.63 16.54
C GLN A 187 4.12 0.15 16.89
N SER A 188 3.28 -0.30 17.82
CA SER A 188 3.15 -1.71 18.14
C SER A 188 2.76 -2.50 16.88
N PRO A 189 3.35 -3.69 16.67
CA PRO A 189 3.04 -4.51 15.51
C PRO A 189 1.58 -4.97 15.50
N ILE A 190 1.02 -5.15 14.32
CA ILE A 190 -0.28 -5.77 14.09
C ILE A 190 -0.06 -7.20 13.61
N PHE A 191 -0.73 -8.17 14.23
CA PHE A 191 -0.62 -9.57 13.87
C PHE A 191 -1.95 -10.07 13.26
N LEU A 192 -1.92 -10.42 11.98
CA LEU A 192 -3.04 -11.02 11.27
C LEU A 192 -2.81 -12.53 11.19
N GLY A 193 -3.40 -13.30 12.11
CA GLY A 193 -3.13 -14.73 12.25
C GLY A 193 -3.47 -15.54 11.00
N GLY A 194 -2.59 -16.49 10.66
CA GLY A 194 -2.68 -17.30 9.44
C GLY A 194 -4.00 -18.09 9.29
N GLN A 195 -4.27 -18.55 8.06
CA GLN A 195 -5.58 -19.11 7.65
C GLN A 195 -6.75 -18.15 7.92
N GLY A 196 -6.48 -16.86 8.10
CA GLY A 196 -7.46 -15.82 8.35
C GLY A 196 -7.78 -14.99 7.11
N GLY A 197 -8.55 -13.92 7.32
CA GLY A 197 -8.80 -12.98 6.24
C GLY A 197 -9.50 -11.70 6.67
N LEU A 198 -9.36 -10.66 5.85
CA LEU A 198 -10.09 -9.40 5.98
C LEU A 198 -11.13 -9.30 4.87
N VAL A 199 -12.39 -9.02 5.20
CA VAL A 199 -13.42 -8.68 4.21
C VAL A 199 -13.51 -7.16 4.13
N GLY A 200 -12.88 -6.59 3.10
CA GLY A 200 -12.72 -5.15 2.99
C GLY A 200 -14.03 -4.39 2.69
N PRO A 201 -14.04 -3.07 2.95
CA PRO A 201 -12.96 -2.31 3.58
C PRO A 201 -13.04 -2.39 5.10
N VAL A 202 -11.91 -2.61 5.77
CA VAL A 202 -11.81 -2.56 7.24
C VAL A 202 -10.59 -1.77 7.68
N ARG A 203 -10.63 -1.27 8.92
CA ARG A 203 -9.49 -0.65 9.61
C ARG A 203 -9.08 -1.49 10.82
N VAL A 204 -7.78 -1.71 10.99
CA VAL A 204 -7.22 -2.47 12.11
C VAL A 204 -6.18 -1.61 12.82
N GLU A 205 -6.37 -1.41 14.12
CA GLU A 205 -5.55 -0.52 14.95
C GLU A 205 -4.23 -1.19 15.39
N TYR A 206 -3.22 -0.37 15.68
CA TYR A 206 -1.90 -0.85 16.12
C TYR A 206 -1.97 -1.73 17.38
N GLY A 207 -1.04 -2.70 17.47
CA GLY A 207 -1.00 -3.66 18.57
C GLY A 207 -2.09 -4.75 18.53
N THR A 208 -3.00 -4.70 17.56
CA THR A 208 -4.06 -5.71 17.43
C THR A 208 -3.48 -7.07 17.05
N VAL A 209 -4.00 -8.11 17.67
CA VAL A 209 -3.74 -9.52 17.32
C VAL A 209 -5.07 -10.14 16.89
N ILE A 210 -5.21 -10.44 15.60
CA ILE A 210 -6.30 -11.26 15.07
C ILE A 210 -5.84 -12.72 15.11
N ALA A 211 -6.59 -13.59 15.79
CA ALA A 211 -6.23 -14.99 15.89
C ALA A 211 -6.27 -15.71 14.53
N ALA A 212 -5.50 -16.80 14.42
CA ALA A 212 -5.52 -17.66 13.24
C ALA A 212 -6.94 -18.20 12.96
N GLY A 213 -7.29 -18.33 11.69
CA GLY A 213 -8.61 -18.81 11.27
C GLY A 213 -9.74 -17.77 11.33
N VAL A 214 -9.48 -16.56 11.85
CA VAL A 214 -10.51 -15.52 11.97
C VAL A 214 -10.67 -14.77 10.65
N ILE A 215 -11.92 -14.70 10.17
CA ILE A 215 -12.31 -13.81 9.07
C ILE A 215 -12.91 -12.53 9.67
N CYS A 216 -12.15 -11.44 9.65
CA CYS A 216 -12.56 -10.15 10.16
C CYS A 216 -13.39 -9.38 9.12
N ARG A 217 -14.56 -8.86 9.55
CA ARG A 217 -15.55 -8.18 8.69
C ARG A 217 -15.90 -6.77 9.18
N LYS A 218 -15.27 -6.31 10.24
CA LYS A 218 -15.54 -5.05 10.91
C LYS A 218 -14.23 -4.36 11.25
N ASP A 219 -14.29 -3.06 11.43
CA ASP A 219 -13.16 -2.33 11.97
C ASP A 219 -12.82 -2.83 13.37
N VAL A 220 -11.52 -2.92 13.68
CA VAL A 220 -10.98 -3.17 15.01
C VAL A 220 -10.20 -1.91 15.39
N LEU A 221 -10.90 -0.97 16.03
CA LEU A 221 -10.37 0.37 16.35
C LEU A 221 -9.80 0.46 17.78
N ASP A 222 -10.07 -0.55 18.61
CA ASP A 222 -9.53 -0.66 19.96
C ASP A 222 -8.12 -1.27 19.88
N GLY A 223 -7.09 -0.43 19.88
CA GLY A 223 -5.69 -0.86 19.79
C GLY A 223 -5.28 -1.83 20.90
N GLY A 224 -4.31 -2.70 20.61
CA GLY A 224 -3.83 -3.70 21.57
C GLY A 224 -4.80 -4.86 21.85
N SER A 225 -5.89 -4.97 21.08
CA SER A 225 -6.91 -6.00 21.28
C SER A 225 -6.49 -7.38 20.76
N LEU A 226 -6.90 -8.43 21.48
CA LEU A 226 -6.89 -9.81 20.98
C LEU A 226 -8.27 -10.17 20.42
N VAL A 227 -8.36 -10.36 19.12
CA VAL A 227 -9.58 -10.68 18.39
C VAL A 227 -9.61 -12.20 18.13
N LEU A 228 -10.33 -12.91 18.99
CA LEU A 228 -10.55 -14.36 18.85
C LEU A 228 -11.73 -14.69 17.93
N ASP A 229 -12.63 -13.72 17.73
CA ASP A 229 -13.76 -13.86 16.85
C ASP A 229 -14.16 -12.49 16.29
N CYS A 230 -14.63 -12.49 15.05
CA CYS A 230 -15.22 -11.35 14.38
C CYS A 230 -16.54 -11.73 13.69
N THR A 231 -17.23 -12.75 14.20
CA THR A 231 -18.55 -13.13 13.74
C THR A 231 -19.62 -12.26 14.39
N SER A 232 -20.48 -11.69 13.55
CA SER A 232 -21.80 -11.22 13.96
C SER A 232 -22.77 -11.45 12.81
N ILE A 233 -22.87 -12.68 12.32
CA ILE A 233 -23.90 -13.03 11.34
C ILE A 233 -24.64 -14.25 11.86
N SER A 234 -25.58 -14.00 12.76
CA SER A 234 -26.65 -14.95 13.08
C SER A 234 -27.93 -14.48 12.40
N GLU A 235 -28.00 -14.51 11.07
CA GLU A 235 -29.28 -14.45 10.34
C GLU A 235 -29.06 -14.76 8.85
N ARG A 236 -29.78 -15.77 8.34
CA ARG A 236 -29.84 -16.07 6.91
C ARG A 236 -30.77 -15.05 6.26
N SER A 237 -30.23 -14.15 5.45
CA SER A 237 -31.00 -13.16 4.70
C SER A 237 -31.01 -13.45 3.20
N ASN A 238 -32.05 -12.99 2.50
CA ASN A 238 -32.14 -13.12 1.05
C ASN A 238 -31.13 -12.20 0.37
N TYR A 239 -30.26 -12.76 -0.48
CA TYR A 239 -29.36 -11.97 -1.31
C TYR A 239 -30.15 -11.23 -2.39
N SER A 240 -30.00 -9.89 -2.41
CA SER A 240 -30.64 -9.01 -3.39
C SER A 240 -29.57 -8.32 -4.24
N PRO A 241 -29.30 -8.81 -5.47
CA PRO A 241 -28.24 -8.26 -6.32
C PRO A 241 -28.37 -6.75 -6.56
N GLY A 242 -27.28 -6.01 -6.36
CA GLY A 242 -27.23 -4.55 -6.53
C GLY A 242 -27.74 -3.75 -5.32
N VAL A 243 -28.23 -4.41 -4.27
CA VAL A 243 -28.63 -3.73 -3.03
C VAL A 243 -27.45 -3.67 -2.07
N TYR A 244 -27.11 -2.45 -1.64
CA TYR A 244 -26.13 -2.22 -0.58
C TYR A 244 -26.88 -1.89 0.72
N TRP A 245 -27.02 -2.88 1.60
CA TRP A 245 -27.73 -2.74 2.87
C TRP A 245 -26.99 -1.87 3.89
N HIS A 246 -25.67 -1.78 3.75
CA HIS A 246 -24.81 -0.93 4.58
C HIS A 246 -23.78 -0.23 3.70
N VAL A 247 -23.86 1.11 3.63
CA VAL A 247 -22.94 1.94 2.82
C VAL A 247 -22.02 2.80 3.68
N ARG A 248 -22.42 3.12 4.92
CA ARG A 248 -21.71 4.03 5.83
C ARG A 248 -20.23 3.68 6.00
N ASN A 249 -19.94 2.50 6.56
CA ASN A 249 -18.54 2.12 6.86
C ASN A 249 -17.71 1.98 5.59
N ARG A 250 -18.34 1.54 4.48
CA ARG A 250 -17.66 1.47 3.19
C ARG A 250 -17.20 2.84 2.72
N VAL A 251 -18.08 3.83 2.74
CA VAL A 251 -17.76 5.22 2.35
C VAL A 251 -16.69 5.79 3.28
N ILE A 252 -16.88 5.69 4.60
CA ILE A 252 -15.93 6.22 5.59
C ILE A 252 -14.55 5.57 5.45
N ASN A 253 -14.47 4.26 5.26
CA ASN A 253 -13.18 3.56 5.14
C ASN A 253 -12.48 3.88 3.81
N ASN A 254 -13.22 4.08 2.71
CA ASN A 254 -12.61 4.55 1.46
C ASN A 254 -12.08 5.99 1.61
N MET A 255 -12.84 6.90 2.25
CA MET A 255 -12.38 8.25 2.56
C MET A 255 -11.07 8.23 3.37
N ASN A 256 -11.05 7.46 4.45
CA ASN A 256 -9.86 7.33 5.30
C ASN A 256 -8.68 6.70 4.56
N TYR A 257 -8.92 5.71 3.70
CA TYR A 257 -7.86 5.08 2.91
C TYR A 257 -7.22 6.08 1.94
N VAL A 258 -8.03 6.83 1.19
CA VAL A 258 -7.53 7.85 0.26
C VAL A 258 -6.80 8.96 1.01
N ALA A 259 -7.33 9.44 2.14
CA ALA A 259 -6.68 10.44 2.98
C ALA A 259 -5.30 9.98 3.48
N ASN A 260 -5.17 8.71 3.89
CA ASN A 260 -3.89 8.11 4.28
C ASN A 260 -2.90 8.08 3.11
N LEU A 261 -3.32 7.68 1.91
CA LEU A 261 -2.45 7.69 0.74
C LEU A 261 -1.96 9.11 0.39
N ILE A 262 -2.83 10.11 0.52
CA ILE A 262 -2.47 11.53 0.31
C ILE A 262 -1.45 11.98 1.38
N ALA A 263 -1.68 11.65 2.65
CA ALA A 263 -0.71 11.93 3.71
C ALA A 263 0.64 11.25 3.46
N LEU A 264 0.63 10.00 2.96
CA LEU A 264 1.85 9.28 2.61
C LEU A 264 2.60 9.94 1.46
N ARG A 265 1.87 10.41 0.46
CA ARG A 265 2.44 11.18 -0.65
C ARG A 265 3.13 12.45 -0.16
N HIS A 266 2.51 13.19 0.76
CA HIS A 266 3.14 14.38 1.38
C HIS A 266 4.38 14.02 2.21
N TRP A 267 4.34 12.90 2.93
CA TRP A 267 5.51 12.37 3.62
C TRP A 267 6.64 12.04 2.64
N TYR A 268 6.34 11.44 1.50
CA TYR A 268 7.36 11.15 0.49
C TYR A 268 7.97 12.42 -0.11
N LEU A 269 7.13 13.37 -0.52
CA LEU A 269 7.55 14.65 -1.09
C LEU A 269 8.42 15.45 -0.12
N THR A 270 8.03 15.49 1.15
CA THR A 270 8.59 16.44 2.12
C THR A 270 9.63 15.81 3.03
N VAL A 271 9.60 14.50 3.25
CA VAL A 271 10.52 13.83 4.18
C VAL A 271 11.36 12.82 3.45
N ARG A 272 10.75 11.84 2.78
CA ARG A 272 11.50 10.73 2.15
C ARG A 272 12.44 11.20 1.06
N SER A 273 12.05 12.21 0.28
CA SER A 273 12.87 12.81 -0.79
C SER A 273 14.31 13.16 -0.36
N ARG A 274 14.51 13.53 0.91
CA ARG A 274 15.84 13.87 1.48
C ARG A 274 16.79 12.67 1.62
N PHE A 275 16.24 11.46 1.62
CA PHE A 275 16.98 10.21 1.81
C PHE A 275 17.34 9.52 0.48
N PHE A 276 16.84 10.03 -0.66
CA PHE A 276 17.19 9.54 -1.99
C PHE A 276 18.29 10.42 -2.60
N LYS A 277 19.55 9.99 -2.49
CA LYS A 277 20.73 10.73 -2.98
C LYS A 277 21.36 10.07 -4.21
N GLY A 278 21.61 10.85 -5.25
CA GLY A 278 22.15 10.39 -6.53
C GLY A 278 21.07 9.96 -7.52
N ASP A 279 21.44 9.81 -8.79
CA ASP A 279 20.49 9.61 -9.90
C ASP A 279 19.70 8.30 -9.76
N ASP A 280 20.35 7.19 -9.41
CA ASP A 280 19.67 5.90 -9.21
C ASP A 280 18.66 5.96 -8.06
N ALA A 281 19.01 6.62 -6.96
CA ALA A 281 18.09 6.82 -5.84
C ALA A 281 16.91 7.71 -6.24
N MET A 282 17.11 8.68 -7.13
CA MET A 282 16.03 9.51 -7.67
C MET A 282 15.09 8.68 -8.55
N GLY A 283 15.61 7.78 -9.38
CA GLY A 283 14.78 6.84 -10.14
C GLY A 283 13.94 5.92 -9.25
N LEU A 284 14.47 5.52 -8.09
CA LEU A 284 13.73 4.74 -7.09
C LEU A 284 12.61 5.58 -6.44
N TYR A 285 12.92 6.83 -6.07
CA TYR A 285 11.95 7.79 -5.53
C TYR A 285 10.80 8.08 -6.49
N GLU A 286 11.11 8.37 -7.75
CA GLU A 286 10.13 8.54 -8.83
C GLU A 286 9.25 7.29 -8.97
N GLY A 287 9.88 6.11 -8.85
CA GLY A 287 9.19 4.83 -8.80
C GLY A 287 8.17 4.74 -7.67
N VAL A 288 8.47 5.22 -6.46
CA VAL A 288 7.50 5.24 -5.36
C VAL A 288 6.39 6.25 -5.62
N MET A 289 6.75 7.48 -6.02
CA MET A 289 5.79 8.56 -6.27
C MET A 289 4.77 8.17 -7.34
N ASP A 290 5.21 7.56 -8.45
CA ASP A 290 4.34 7.02 -9.50
C ASP A 290 3.34 5.98 -8.94
N LYS A 291 3.76 5.16 -7.98
CA LYS A 291 2.95 4.05 -7.44
C LYS A 291 1.92 4.59 -6.45
N LEU A 292 2.27 5.63 -5.69
CA LEU A 292 1.35 6.37 -4.85
C LEU A 292 0.29 7.09 -5.71
N ASP A 293 0.71 7.77 -6.78
CA ASP A 293 -0.20 8.48 -7.68
C ASP A 293 -1.15 7.53 -8.44
N ILE A 294 -0.64 6.37 -8.90
CA ILE A 294 -1.46 5.30 -9.47
C ILE A 294 -2.45 4.78 -8.42
N SER A 295 -2.00 4.55 -7.19
CA SER A 295 -2.85 4.00 -6.13
C SER A 295 -3.97 4.96 -5.74
N ILE A 296 -3.67 6.25 -5.57
CA ILE A 296 -4.66 7.28 -5.27
C ILE A 296 -5.70 7.35 -6.38
N ARG A 297 -5.28 7.44 -7.65
CA ARG A 297 -6.20 7.47 -8.81
C ARG A 297 -7.09 6.24 -8.88
N GLU A 298 -6.51 5.04 -8.73
CA GLU A 298 -7.29 3.80 -8.74
C GLU A 298 -8.29 3.76 -7.57
N ARG A 299 -7.92 4.21 -6.36
CA ARG A 299 -8.84 4.23 -5.22
C ARG A 299 -9.99 5.21 -5.41
N ILE A 300 -9.71 6.42 -5.90
CA ILE A 300 -10.75 7.41 -6.22
C ILE A 300 -11.68 6.84 -7.31
N GLU A 301 -11.15 6.21 -8.35
CA GLU A 301 -11.94 5.58 -9.41
C GLU A 301 -12.83 4.44 -8.89
N ARG A 302 -12.30 3.55 -8.03
CA ARG A 302 -13.14 2.49 -7.43
C ARG A 302 -14.23 3.05 -6.52
N PHE A 303 -13.96 4.17 -5.85
CA PHE A 303 -14.94 4.85 -5.03
C PHE A 303 -16.01 5.54 -5.89
N ARG A 304 -15.64 6.14 -7.03
CA ARG A 304 -16.57 6.68 -8.04
C ARG A 304 -17.54 5.62 -8.54
N VAL A 305 -17.02 4.46 -8.94
CA VAL A 305 -17.83 3.32 -9.41
C VAL A 305 -18.80 2.83 -8.33
N LEU A 306 -18.46 2.95 -7.05
CA LEU A 306 -19.42 2.68 -5.96
C LEU A 306 -20.52 3.75 -5.92
N ALA A 307 -20.16 5.04 -6.00
CA ALA A 307 -21.11 6.14 -6.00
C ALA A 307 -22.13 6.03 -7.15
N GLU A 308 -21.68 5.72 -8.36
CA GLU A 308 -22.53 5.51 -9.54
C GLU A 308 -23.56 4.38 -9.39
N LYS A 309 -23.29 3.40 -8.51
CA LYS A 309 -24.24 2.30 -8.21
C LYS A 309 -25.33 2.70 -7.22
N MET A 310 -25.19 3.83 -6.52
CA MET A 310 -26.10 4.20 -5.44
C MET A 310 -27.54 4.48 -5.88
N PRO A 311 -27.82 5.18 -7.00
CA PRO A 311 -29.20 5.43 -7.44
C PRO A 311 -29.99 4.13 -7.67
N GLU A 312 -29.40 3.19 -8.41
CA GLU A 312 -30.02 1.89 -8.68
C GLU A 312 -30.16 1.07 -7.39
N SER A 313 -29.17 1.16 -6.50
CA SER A 313 -29.25 0.52 -5.19
C SER A 313 -30.38 1.07 -4.33
N ALA A 314 -30.60 2.39 -4.33
CA ALA A 314 -31.67 3.05 -3.60
C ALA A 314 -33.04 2.63 -4.13
N ARG A 315 -33.22 2.64 -5.45
CA ARG A 315 -34.45 2.20 -6.13
C ARG A 315 -34.82 0.75 -5.77
N ARG A 316 -33.84 -0.16 -5.86
CA ARG A 316 -34.06 -1.58 -5.50
C ARG A 316 -34.36 -1.77 -4.02
N TYR A 317 -33.61 -1.08 -3.15
CA TYR A 317 -33.85 -1.13 -1.71
C TYR A 317 -35.29 -0.71 -1.38
N GLN A 318 -35.76 0.44 -1.91
CA GLN A 318 -37.13 0.92 -1.71
C GLN A 318 -38.18 -0.07 -2.22
N ALA A 319 -37.95 -0.72 -3.36
CA ALA A 319 -38.88 -1.71 -3.91
C ALA A 319 -39.05 -2.93 -2.97
N ILE A 320 -37.99 -3.31 -2.26
CA ILE A 320 -37.99 -4.46 -1.33
C ILE A 320 -38.66 -4.09 0.00
N VAL A 321 -38.22 -3.01 0.65
CA VAL A 321 -38.68 -2.65 2.01
C VAL A 321 -39.93 -1.77 2.04
N LYS A 322 -40.31 -1.19 0.89
CA LYS A 322 -41.50 -0.33 0.71
C LYS A 322 -41.58 0.77 1.78
N LYS A 323 -42.62 0.74 2.64
CA LYS A 323 -42.88 1.78 3.66
C LYS A 323 -41.93 1.70 4.86
N GLU A 324 -41.21 0.61 5.05
CA GLU A 324 -40.27 0.40 6.16
C GLU A 324 -38.84 0.84 5.82
N ALA A 325 -38.67 1.63 4.76
CA ALA A 325 -37.36 2.07 4.29
C ALA A 325 -36.64 2.94 5.34
N ASN A 326 -35.41 2.55 5.66
CA ASN A 326 -34.50 3.37 6.45
C ASN A 326 -34.16 4.64 5.66
N GLN A 327 -34.76 5.76 6.07
CA GLN A 327 -34.60 7.06 5.43
C GLN A 327 -33.16 7.57 5.46
N ARG A 328 -32.38 7.21 6.50
CA ARG A 328 -30.96 7.58 6.60
C ARG A 328 -30.13 6.85 5.55
N LEU A 329 -30.35 5.55 5.37
CA LEU A 329 -29.66 4.76 4.34
C LEU A 329 -29.96 5.30 2.94
N LEU A 330 -31.21 5.69 2.68
CA LEU A 330 -31.59 6.33 1.43
C LEU A 330 -30.87 7.67 1.24
N ARG A 331 -30.86 8.55 2.25
CA ARG A 331 -30.12 9.82 2.17
C ARG A 331 -28.64 9.59 1.89
N GLN A 332 -28.00 8.64 2.57
CA GLN A 332 -26.61 8.28 2.34
C GLN A 332 -26.35 7.88 0.87
N LYS A 333 -27.20 7.02 0.30
CA LYS A 333 -27.07 6.61 -1.10
C LYS A 333 -27.17 7.80 -2.07
N HIS A 334 -28.16 8.67 -1.89
CA HIS A 334 -28.33 9.85 -2.76
C HIS A 334 -27.18 10.85 -2.57
N GLU A 335 -26.84 11.19 -1.32
CA GLU A 335 -25.74 12.12 -1.01
C GLU A 335 -24.41 11.67 -1.62
N LEU A 336 -24.05 10.38 -1.55
CA LEU A 336 -22.81 9.89 -2.14
C LEU A 336 -22.77 10.08 -3.67
N PHE A 337 -23.90 9.88 -4.35
CA PHE A 337 -23.99 10.07 -5.79
C PHE A 337 -24.02 11.56 -6.16
N ASP A 338 -24.92 12.33 -5.55
CA ASP A 338 -25.15 13.73 -5.87
C ASP A 338 -23.93 14.61 -5.55
N ARG A 339 -23.17 14.26 -4.51
CA ARG A 339 -21.99 15.01 -4.04
C ARG A 339 -20.66 14.40 -4.50
N TRP A 340 -20.67 13.43 -5.42
CA TRP A 340 -19.44 12.76 -5.86
C TRP A 340 -18.39 13.76 -6.39
N HIS A 341 -18.78 14.68 -7.27
CA HIS A 341 -17.85 15.66 -7.84
C HIS A 341 -17.23 16.57 -6.78
N ASP A 342 -18.00 16.97 -5.77
CA ASP A 342 -17.47 17.76 -4.65
C ASP A 342 -16.49 16.93 -3.81
N LEU A 343 -16.79 15.66 -3.57
CA LEU A 343 -15.91 14.74 -2.83
C LEU A 343 -14.61 14.47 -3.58
N GLU A 344 -14.68 14.29 -4.89
CA GLU A 344 -13.50 14.14 -5.75
C GLU A 344 -12.61 15.39 -5.68
N ALA A 345 -13.21 16.59 -5.75
CA ALA A 345 -12.50 17.85 -5.58
C ALA A 345 -11.82 17.97 -4.21
N VAL A 346 -12.44 17.48 -3.13
CA VAL A 346 -11.81 17.44 -1.79
C VAL A 346 -10.52 16.61 -1.81
N PHE A 347 -10.51 15.45 -2.48
CA PHE A 347 -9.28 14.64 -2.60
C PHE A 347 -8.22 15.32 -3.47
N SER A 348 -8.62 15.93 -4.60
CA SER A 348 -7.71 16.69 -5.46
C SER A 348 -7.06 17.86 -4.71
N ASN A 349 -7.83 18.65 -3.96
CA ASN A 349 -7.31 19.73 -3.14
C ASN A 349 -6.39 19.22 -2.02
N GLY A 350 -6.68 18.04 -1.47
CA GLY A 350 -5.83 17.37 -0.49
C GLY A 350 -4.42 17.05 -1.02
N LEU A 351 -4.26 16.77 -2.31
CA LEU A 351 -2.94 16.53 -2.93
C LEU A 351 -2.07 17.80 -2.95
N GLU A 352 -2.67 18.98 -2.93
CA GLU A 352 -1.99 20.28 -2.92
C GLU A 352 -1.79 20.83 -1.50
N ASN A 353 -2.65 20.43 -0.56
CA ASN A 353 -2.59 20.87 0.84
C ASN A 353 -1.44 20.21 1.61
N GLN A 354 -0.34 20.97 1.81
CA GLN A 354 0.85 20.50 2.51
C GLN A 354 0.72 20.46 4.04
N GLY A 355 -0.47 20.71 4.59
CA GLY A 355 -0.74 20.76 6.03
C GLY A 355 -0.24 22.03 6.71
N ASP A 356 -0.33 22.06 8.04
CA ASP A 356 0.04 23.24 8.85
C ASP A 356 1.58 23.47 8.85
N PRO A 357 2.07 24.59 8.31
CA PRO A 357 3.49 24.93 8.33
C PRO A 357 4.07 25.02 9.75
N SER A 358 3.28 25.43 10.74
CA SER A 358 3.74 25.58 12.12
C SER A 358 4.09 24.25 12.80
N MET A 359 3.51 23.15 12.33
CA MET A 359 3.88 21.79 12.75
C MET A 359 4.98 21.22 11.85
N ARG A 360 4.85 21.42 10.54
CA ARG A 360 5.75 20.85 9.54
C ARG A 360 7.17 21.42 9.59
N GLU A 361 7.32 22.73 9.58
CA GLU A 361 8.63 23.37 9.42
C GLU A 361 9.57 23.06 10.60
N PRO A 362 9.14 23.20 11.86
CA PRO A 362 9.98 22.81 12.99
C PRO A 362 10.33 21.32 12.98
N PHE A 363 9.40 20.46 12.56
CA PHE A 363 9.66 19.02 12.44
C PHE A 363 10.77 18.74 11.41
N LEU A 364 10.76 19.42 10.26
CA LEU A 364 11.77 19.27 9.22
C LEU A 364 13.13 19.84 9.63
N GLU A 365 13.17 20.94 10.37
CA GLU A 365 14.40 21.49 10.94
C GLU A 365 15.07 20.48 11.87
N GLN A 366 14.31 19.91 12.81
CA GLN A 366 14.83 18.86 13.69
C GLN A 366 15.29 17.62 12.92
N LEU A 367 14.54 17.21 11.91
CA LEU A 367 14.90 16.06 11.08
C LEU A 367 16.24 16.30 10.36
N ASN A 368 16.48 17.51 9.87
CA ASN A 368 17.74 17.89 9.24
C ASN A 368 18.90 17.84 10.23
N GLU A 369 18.70 18.28 11.47
CA GLU A 369 19.69 18.16 12.53
C GLU A 369 20.00 16.69 12.84
N GLN A 370 18.98 15.86 13.01
CA GLN A 370 19.16 14.43 13.28
C GLN A 370 19.86 13.68 12.14
N THR A 371 19.63 14.08 10.89
CA THR A 371 20.33 13.51 9.72
C THR A 371 21.83 13.84 9.75
N LYS A 372 22.22 15.01 10.26
CA LYS A 372 23.64 15.37 10.43
C LYS A 372 24.32 14.52 11.51
N GLU A 373 23.60 14.17 12.58
CA GLU A 373 24.13 13.39 13.71
C GLU A 373 24.21 11.88 13.42
N LYS A 374 23.14 11.28 12.89
CA LYS A 374 23.01 9.81 12.76
C LYS A 374 23.37 9.26 11.37
N GLY A 375 23.73 10.14 10.45
CA GLY A 375 24.00 9.79 9.05
C GLY A 375 22.72 9.72 8.20
N ALA A 376 22.87 9.21 6.97
CA ALA A 376 21.83 9.31 5.93
C ALA A 376 20.82 8.15 5.88
N GLY A 377 20.82 7.25 6.87
CA GLY A 377 19.92 6.09 6.89
C GLY A 377 18.52 6.47 7.37
N TYR A 378 17.50 6.38 6.51
CA TYR A 378 16.11 6.77 6.80
C TYR A 378 15.57 6.16 8.10
N VAL A 379 15.63 4.83 8.24
CA VAL A 379 15.08 4.12 9.41
C VAL A 379 15.73 4.61 10.71
N ALA A 380 17.05 4.72 10.73
CA ALA A 380 17.81 5.14 11.91
C ALA A 380 17.51 6.60 12.31
N VAL A 381 17.37 7.50 11.34
CA VAL A 381 17.04 8.91 11.57
C VAL A 381 15.64 9.05 12.15
N ILE A 382 14.63 8.43 11.51
CA ILE A 382 13.23 8.52 11.95
C ILE A 382 13.03 7.92 13.34
N GLN A 383 13.60 6.73 13.60
CA GLN A 383 13.52 6.12 14.92
C GLN A 383 14.27 6.92 15.97
N GLY A 384 15.28 7.67 15.54
CA GLY A 384 16.09 8.54 16.38
C GLY A 384 15.40 9.79 16.91
N LEU A 385 14.30 10.22 16.30
CA LEU A 385 13.51 11.34 16.80
C LEU A 385 13.01 11.05 18.23
N ASP A 386 12.93 12.04 19.10
CA ASP A 386 12.30 11.83 20.40
C ASP A 386 10.77 11.75 20.29
N LYS A 387 10.10 11.56 21.43
CA LYS A 387 8.64 11.45 21.49
C LYS A 387 7.94 12.76 21.06
N ALA A 388 8.50 13.92 21.40
CA ALA A 388 7.90 15.21 21.10
C ALA A 388 7.92 15.50 19.60
N TRP A 389 9.05 15.24 18.93
CA TRP A 389 9.18 15.43 17.49
C TRP A 389 8.41 14.38 16.69
N SER A 390 8.38 13.13 17.16
CA SER A 390 7.53 12.10 16.54
C SER A 390 6.04 12.49 16.62
N ALA A 391 5.60 13.04 17.76
CA ALA A 391 4.23 13.53 17.92
C ALA A 391 3.93 14.70 16.96
N LYS A 392 4.84 15.68 16.86
CA LYS A 392 4.66 16.83 15.97
C LYS A 392 4.53 16.42 14.49
N GLY A 393 5.38 15.50 14.01
CA GLY A 393 5.24 14.97 12.65
C GLY A 393 3.96 14.16 12.43
N THR A 394 3.51 13.44 13.46
CA THR A 394 2.23 12.70 13.45
C THR A 394 1.06 13.67 13.34
N GLU A 395 1.03 14.72 14.19
CA GLU A 395 -0.02 15.75 14.20
C GLU A 395 -0.09 16.51 12.87
N TRP A 396 1.05 16.81 12.26
CA TRP A 396 1.10 17.44 10.93
C TRP A 396 0.36 16.60 9.87
N LEU A 397 0.68 15.30 9.78
CA LEU A 397 0.04 14.40 8.81
C LEU A 397 -1.43 14.12 9.16
N GLN A 398 -1.74 13.99 10.45
CA GLN A 398 -3.11 13.84 10.93
C GLN A 398 -3.97 15.06 10.55
N GLY A 399 -3.42 16.27 10.67
CA GLY A 399 -4.12 17.50 10.26
C GLY A 399 -4.49 17.54 8.77
N ILE A 400 -3.67 16.96 7.89
CA ILE A 400 -4.00 16.81 6.46
C ILE A 400 -5.21 15.87 6.29
N MET A 401 -5.19 14.73 6.98
CA MET A 401 -6.29 13.76 6.91
C MET A 401 -7.58 14.30 7.51
N ASP A 402 -7.50 14.98 8.64
CA ASP A 402 -8.65 15.59 9.32
C ASP A 402 -9.28 16.67 8.45
N ALA A 403 -8.47 17.51 7.79
CA ALA A 403 -8.99 18.51 6.85
C ALA A 403 -9.77 17.88 5.68
N ILE A 404 -9.27 16.78 5.11
CA ILE A 404 -9.95 16.04 4.03
C ILE A 404 -11.27 15.43 4.54
N ASN A 405 -11.21 14.71 5.66
CA ASN A 405 -12.38 14.03 6.22
C ASN A 405 -13.45 15.03 6.68
N GLU A 406 -13.07 16.13 7.33
CA GLU A 406 -14.00 17.15 7.80
C GLU A 406 -14.73 17.83 6.62
N GLN A 407 -14.02 18.21 5.56
CA GLN A 407 -14.63 18.75 4.33
C GLN A 407 -15.58 17.74 3.68
N ALA A 408 -15.17 16.48 3.55
CA ALA A 408 -16.03 15.42 3.02
C ALA A 408 -17.30 15.22 3.87
N PHE A 409 -17.19 15.31 5.20
CA PHE A 409 -18.33 15.25 6.10
C PHE A 409 -19.21 16.51 6.10
N GLN A 410 -18.68 17.67 5.70
CA GLN A 410 -19.50 18.88 5.50
C GLN A 410 -20.40 18.72 4.26
N ILE A 411 -19.89 18.13 3.18
CA ILE A 411 -20.66 17.94 1.94
C ILE A 411 -21.60 16.74 1.99
N MET A 412 -21.28 15.69 2.78
CA MET A 412 -22.11 14.48 2.97
C MET A 412 -22.52 14.30 4.45
N PRO A 413 -23.38 15.17 5.00
CA PRO A 413 -23.69 15.20 6.43
C PRO A 413 -24.38 13.94 6.95
N SER A 414 -25.06 13.14 6.12
CA SER A 414 -25.67 11.87 6.56
C SER A 414 -24.66 10.81 7.01
N TYR A 415 -23.37 11.04 6.71
CA TYR A 415 -22.23 10.24 7.14
C TYR A 415 -21.54 10.78 8.40
N ARG A 416 -21.85 11.99 8.91
CA ARG A 416 -21.40 12.42 10.24
C ARG A 416 -22.05 11.59 11.35
N HIS A 417 -21.24 11.24 12.34
CA HIS A 417 -21.56 10.67 13.67
C HIS A 417 -22.55 9.48 13.74
N GLU A 418 -22.41 8.66 14.77
CA GLU A 418 -23.57 8.26 15.57
C GLU A 418 -23.50 9.03 16.87
#